data_AF-A0A6N2LP00-F1
#
_entry.id   AF-A0A6N2LP00-F1
#
_cell.length_a   1.000
_cell.length_b   1.000
_cell.length_c   1.000
_cell.angle_alpha   90.00
_cell.angle_beta   90.00
_cell.angle_gamma   90.00
#
_symmetry.space_group_name_H-M   'P 1'
#
loop_
_entity.id
_entity.type
_entity.pdbx_description
1 polymer ?
#
loop_
_entity_poly.entity_id
_entity_poly.type
_entity_poly.pdbx_seq_one_letter_code
_entity_poly.pdbx_strand_id
1 'polypeptide(L)'
;MLSGMLDQLFGAYPALVFLVILAGHHSCSATNNCAPSSCGNIPNISYPFRLQTDPISCGRKEYELGCENNRTTVYFQRVKYYVQAIDYYPNFTIRLVDADFQKYDCLSIPRHSSYAFDYDHYYPFRFRSAFLSFTFTLISCPSPKPSPPFNFVNTSSCKNGSIYSPSFRHMEGYSYVMVGEVFATSSDIGEVPDLCRIDLIYEPPSSIQPVNITNMSLIEVHDILAYGFELSWEEAVCDYAKENQLNLDNTTIRLDYNCHDTRIRSTLLSLSKSPHLNV
;
A
#
# COMPACT_ATOMS: atom_id res chain seq x y z
N MET A 1 65.35 -17.18 43.66
CA MET A 1 64.04 -16.49 43.56
C MET A 1 63.56 -16.26 42.11
N LEU A 2 64.12 -16.92 41.08
CA LEU A 2 63.62 -16.80 39.70
C LEU A 2 62.90 -18.05 39.15
N SER A 3 62.89 -19.17 39.88
CA SER A 3 62.29 -20.43 39.39
C SER A 3 60.77 -20.51 39.59
N GLY A 4 60.20 -19.76 40.54
CA GLY A 4 58.76 -19.83 40.86
C GLY A 4 57.87 -18.87 40.07
N MET A 5 58.46 -17.93 39.30
CA MET A 5 57.70 -16.98 38.46
C MET A 5 57.46 -17.51 37.04
N LEU A 6 58.20 -18.52 36.58
CA LEU A 6 57.97 -19.14 35.27
C LEU A 6 56.78 -20.10 35.28
N ASP A 7 56.55 -20.84 36.36
CA ASP A 7 55.48 -21.84 36.44
C ASP A 7 54.07 -21.22 36.55
N GLN A 8 53.96 -19.95 36.97
CA GLN A 8 52.67 -19.23 36.97
C GLN A 8 52.28 -18.72 35.57
N LEU A 9 53.25 -18.52 34.67
CA LEU A 9 53.00 -18.10 33.29
C LEU A 9 52.47 -19.26 32.41
N PHE A 10 52.82 -20.50 32.73
CA PHE A 10 52.38 -21.69 31.97
C PHE A 10 50.93 -22.11 32.23
N GLY A 11 50.34 -21.76 33.39
CA GLY A 11 48.93 -22.02 33.69
C GLY A 11 48.00 -20.90 33.23
N ALA A 12 48.47 -19.65 33.31
CA ALA A 12 47.68 -18.48 32.94
C ALA A 12 47.47 -18.37 31.43
N TYR A 13 48.47 -18.72 30.61
CA TYR A 13 48.40 -18.66 29.14
C TYR A 13 47.34 -19.61 28.54
N PRO A 14 47.30 -20.92 28.86
CA PRO A 14 46.26 -21.81 28.34
C PRO A 14 44.88 -21.46 28.90
N ALA A 15 44.77 -20.95 30.13
CA ALA A 15 43.49 -20.47 30.68
C ALA A 15 42.98 -19.21 29.95
N LEU A 16 43.86 -18.27 29.61
CA LEU A 16 43.54 -17.10 28.78
C LEU A 16 43.14 -17.51 27.36
N VAL A 17 43.87 -18.45 26.74
CA VAL A 17 43.53 -19.00 25.42
C VAL A 17 42.17 -19.71 25.47
N PHE A 18 41.89 -20.50 26.51
CA PHE A 18 40.59 -21.16 26.69
C PHE A 18 39.45 -20.16 26.93
N LEU A 19 39.69 -19.07 27.67
CA LEU A 19 38.73 -17.97 27.84
C LEU A 19 38.51 -17.18 26.55
N VAL A 20 39.54 -16.97 25.72
CA VAL A 20 39.42 -16.33 24.41
C VAL A 20 38.69 -17.24 23.42
N ILE A 21 38.91 -18.56 23.48
CA ILE A 21 38.14 -19.54 22.71
C ILE A 21 36.68 -19.54 23.19
N LEU A 22 36.39 -19.62 24.49
CA LEU A 22 35.02 -19.53 25.01
C LEU A 22 34.34 -18.20 24.62
N ALA A 23 35.05 -17.07 24.71
CA ALA A 23 34.54 -15.76 24.28
C ALA A 23 34.34 -15.67 22.75
N GLY A 24 35.19 -16.34 21.95
CA GLY A 24 35.05 -16.43 20.50
C GLY A 24 33.93 -17.36 20.03
N HIS A 25 33.60 -18.40 20.82
CA HIS A 25 32.44 -19.27 20.63
C HIS A 25 31.12 -18.61 21.09
N HIS A 26 31.20 -17.52 21.87
CA HIS A 26 30.10 -16.57 22.09
C HIS A 26 30.08 -15.44 21.05
N SER A 27 30.62 -15.67 19.86
CA SER A 27 30.11 -14.96 18.69
C SER A 27 28.66 -15.39 18.54
N CYS A 28 27.73 -14.61 19.10
CA CYS A 28 26.36 -14.58 18.62
C CYS A 28 26.47 -14.32 17.12
N SER A 29 26.48 -15.40 16.33
CA SER A 29 25.87 -15.34 15.01
C SER A 29 24.44 -14.96 15.33
N ALA A 30 24.17 -13.65 15.33
CA ALA A 30 22.83 -13.16 15.15
C ALA A 30 22.46 -13.66 13.76
N THR A 31 21.97 -14.90 13.68
CA THR A 31 20.96 -15.23 12.70
C THR A 31 19.96 -14.11 12.86
N ASN A 32 19.93 -13.20 11.88
CA ASN A 32 18.98 -12.10 11.81
C ASN A 32 17.59 -12.73 11.74
N ASN A 33 17.10 -13.21 12.88
CA ASN A 33 15.82 -13.85 12.99
C ASN A 33 14.83 -12.71 12.93
N CYS A 34 14.37 -12.42 11.72
CA CYS A 34 13.32 -11.49 11.42
C CYS A 34 11.99 -12.11 11.85
N ALA A 35 11.86 -12.29 13.17
CA ALA A 35 10.60 -12.65 13.79
C ALA A 35 9.60 -11.54 13.47
N PRO A 36 8.33 -11.89 13.17
CA PRO A 36 7.34 -10.88 12.86
C PRO A 36 7.14 -9.90 14.01
N SER A 37 7.06 -8.62 13.66
CA SER A 37 6.75 -7.53 14.58
C SER A 37 5.26 -7.23 14.60
N SER A 38 4.82 -6.39 15.54
CA SER A 38 3.42 -5.98 15.66
C SER A 38 3.26 -4.52 16.07
N CYS A 39 2.17 -3.90 15.64
CA CYS A 39 1.74 -2.59 16.10
C CYS A 39 0.22 -2.48 16.00
N GLY A 40 -0.44 -2.10 17.10
CA GLY A 40 -1.89 -1.95 17.14
C GLY A 40 -2.62 -3.23 16.72
N ASN A 41 -3.50 -3.07 15.73
CA ASN A 41 -4.30 -4.16 15.18
C ASN A 41 -3.57 -4.98 14.09
N ILE A 42 -2.29 -4.71 13.84
CA ILE A 42 -1.47 -5.43 12.86
C ILE A 42 -0.47 -6.33 13.61
N PRO A 43 -0.79 -7.63 13.81
CA PRO A 43 -0.02 -8.51 14.69
C PRO A 43 1.18 -9.19 14.01
N ASN A 44 1.21 -9.26 12.67
CA ASN A 44 2.18 -10.05 11.90
C ASN A 44 2.82 -9.20 10.80
N ILE A 45 3.67 -8.25 11.20
CA ILE A 45 4.47 -7.42 10.29
C ILE A 45 5.74 -8.19 9.98
N SER A 46 5.85 -8.62 8.73
CA SER A 46 6.93 -9.44 8.20
C SER A 46 7.38 -8.88 6.86
N TYR A 47 8.53 -9.37 6.37
CA TYR A 47 9.03 -9.05 5.04
C TYR A 47 7.92 -9.10 3.97
N PRO A 48 7.80 -8.09 3.08
CA PRO A 48 8.74 -6.99 2.85
C PRO A 48 8.60 -5.83 3.85
N PHE A 49 7.54 -5.81 4.65
CA PHE A 49 7.29 -4.75 5.62
C PHE A 49 8.21 -4.87 6.82
N ARG A 50 8.52 -3.72 7.41
CA ARG A 50 9.16 -3.64 8.72
C ARG A 50 8.72 -2.37 9.43
N LEU A 51 8.69 -2.39 10.75
CA LEU A 51 8.60 -1.18 11.56
C LEU A 51 9.93 -0.42 11.53
N GLN A 52 9.89 0.88 11.82
CA GLN A 52 11.10 1.70 12.02
C GLN A 52 12.03 1.16 13.12
N THR A 53 11.46 0.45 14.09
CA THR A 53 12.20 -0.17 15.21
C THR A 53 12.79 -1.53 14.86
N ASP A 54 12.36 -2.14 13.77
CA ASP A 54 12.86 -3.45 13.35
C ASP A 54 14.25 -3.32 12.71
N PRO A 55 15.09 -4.37 12.78
CA PRO A 55 16.38 -4.37 12.09
C PRO A 55 16.21 -4.06 10.60
N ILE A 56 17.11 -3.24 10.05
CA ILE A 56 17.08 -2.84 8.63
C ILE A 56 17.08 -4.06 7.69
N SER A 57 17.68 -5.17 8.12
CA SER A 57 17.73 -6.43 7.36
C SER A 57 16.39 -7.18 7.29
N CYS A 58 15.36 -6.79 8.05
CA CYS A 58 14.11 -7.55 8.19
C CYS A 58 12.97 -7.08 7.30
N GLY A 59 13.21 -6.04 6.49
CA GLY A 59 12.24 -5.54 5.54
C GLY A 59 12.86 -4.45 4.68
N ARG A 60 12.17 -4.10 3.60
CA ARG A 60 12.64 -3.12 2.63
C ARG A 60 12.31 -1.71 3.11
N LYS A 61 13.19 -0.75 2.81
CA LYS A 61 13.02 0.65 3.21
C LYS A 61 11.75 1.26 2.61
N GLU A 62 11.46 0.93 1.37
CA GLU A 62 10.26 1.36 0.65
C GLU A 62 8.94 0.79 1.22
N TYR A 63 9.00 -0.26 2.05
CA TYR A 63 7.85 -0.86 2.75
C TYR A 63 7.89 -0.61 4.27
N GLU A 64 8.67 0.38 4.71
CA GLU A 64 8.76 0.75 6.12
C GLU A 64 7.44 1.34 6.64
N LEU A 65 6.97 0.82 7.78
CA LEU A 65 5.75 1.24 8.45
C LEU A 65 6.09 2.02 9.72
N GLY A 66 5.31 3.06 9.99
CA GLY A 66 5.31 3.76 11.27
C GLY A 66 4.39 3.10 12.28
N CYS A 67 4.63 3.35 13.56
CA CYS A 67 3.75 2.95 14.65
C CYS A 67 3.56 4.13 15.61
N GLU A 68 2.39 4.75 15.56
CA GLU A 68 2.09 5.95 16.35
C GLU A 68 0.85 5.72 17.20
N ASN A 69 0.94 5.94 18.51
CA ASN A 69 -0.17 5.74 19.44
C ASN A 69 -0.84 4.36 19.27
N ASN A 70 -0.03 3.31 19.13
CA ASN A 70 -0.50 1.94 18.90
C ASN A 70 -1.32 1.79 17.60
N ARG A 71 -1.00 2.57 16.56
CA ARG A 71 -1.63 2.50 15.24
C ARG A 71 -0.58 2.49 14.14
N THR A 72 -0.66 1.47 13.28
CA THR A 72 0.26 1.31 12.15
C THR A 72 -0.05 2.33 11.06
N THR A 73 0.97 3.00 10.55
CA THR A 73 0.86 4.07 9.56
C THR A 73 1.78 3.84 8.38
N VAL A 74 1.38 4.32 7.20
CA VAL A 74 2.22 4.35 6.00
C VAL A 74 2.02 5.67 5.27
N TYR A 75 3.06 6.13 4.58
CA TYR A 75 2.95 7.25 3.66
C TYR A 75 2.85 6.74 2.23
N PHE A 76 1.81 7.15 1.51
CA PHE A 76 1.62 6.86 0.10
C PHE A 76 1.24 8.15 -0.61
N GLN A 77 1.88 8.46 -1.74
CA GLN A 77 1.69 9.73 -2.47
C GLN A 77 1.79 10.99 -1.58
N ARG A 78 2.70 10.97 -0.58
CA ARG A 78 2.91 12.03 0.45
C ARG A 78 1.74 12.22 1.42
N VAL A 79 0.75 11.34 1.39
CA VAL A 79 -0.40 11.34 2.29
C VAL A 79 -0.20 10.26 3.32
N LYS A 80 -0.63 10.54 4.55
CA LYS A 80 -0.56 9.59 5.66
C LYS A 80 -1.82 8.75 5.70
N TYR A 81 -1.65 7.43 5.79
CA TYR A 81 -2.72 6.47 5.92
C TYR A 81 -2.54 5.60 7.16
N TYR A 82 -3.65 5.12 7.70
CA TYR A 82 -3.65 4.06 8.69
C TYR A 82 -3.79 2.71 8.01
N VAL A 83 -2.93 1.77 8.39
CA VAL A 83 -2.99 0.40 7.88
C VAL A 83 -4.10 -0.35 8.61
N GLN A 84 -5.05 -0.88 7.85
CA GLN A 84 -6.18 -1.67 8.36
C GLN A 84 -5.92 -3.17 8.30
N ALA A 85 -5.21 -3.64 7.27
CA ALA A 85 -4.81 -5.03 7.11
C ALA A 85 -3.61 -5.14 6.17
N ILE A 86 -2.82 -6.20 6.35
CA ILE A 86 -1.80 -6.65 5.41
C ILE A 86 -2.15 -8.08 5.07
N ASP A 87 -2.41 -8.35 3.79
CA ASP A 87 -2.65 -9.68 3.26
C ASP A 87 -1.41 -10.16 2.51
N TYR A 88 -0.87 -11.30 2.93
CA TYR A 88 0.32 -11.91 2.34
C TYR A 88 -0.10 -12.83 1.19
N TYR A 89 0.49 -14.02 1.09
CA TYR A 89 0.08 -15.00 0.11
C TYR A 89 -1.39 -15.41 0.35
N PRO A 90 -2.25 -15.44 -0.69
CA PRO A 90 -1.92 -15.31 -2.12
C PRO A 90 -2.15 -13.92 -2.73
N ASN A 91 -2.71 -12.95 -1.99
CA ASN A 91 -3.24 -11.71 -2.57
C ASN A 91 -2.24 -10.54 -2.61
N PHE A 92 -1.28 -10.51 -1.68
CA PHE A 92 -0.24 -9.47 -1.56
C PHE A 92 -0.80 -8.04 -1.57
N THR A 93 -1.78 -7.78 -0.71
CA THR A 93 -2.40 -6.46 -0.59
C THR A 93 -2.14 -5.81 0.77
N ILE A 94 -2.19 -4.49 0.79
CA ILE A 94 -2.25 -3.69 2.00
C ILE A 94 -3.50 -2.81 1.93
N ARG A 95 -4.35 -2.89 2.96
CA ARG A 95 -5.57 -2.10 3.05
C ARG A 95 -5.33 -0.86 3.90
N LEU A 96 -5.67 0.30 3.35
CA LEU A 96 -5.36 1.61 3.89
C LEU A 96 -6.63 2.45 4.05
N VAL A 97 -6.70 3.26 5.09
CA VAL A 97 -7.71 4.32 5.24
C VAL A 97 -7.02 5.66 5.48
N ASP A 98 -7.53 6.73 4.88
CA ASP A 98 -6.99 8.08 5.05
C ASP A 98 -6.96 8.43 6.55
N ALA A 99 -5.81 8.93 7.02
CA ALA A 99 -5.62 9.20 8.44
C ALA A 99 -6.53 10.32 8.97
N ASP A 100 -6.99 11.21 8.08
CA ASP A 100 -7.94 12.27 8.40
C ASP A 100 -9.40 11.82 8.31
N PHE A 101 -9.67 10.59 7.84
CA PHE A 101 -11.03 10.10 7.64
C PHE A 101 -11.70 9.68 8.97
N GLN A 102 -12.92 10.16 9.19
CA GLN A 102 -13.74 9.91 10.37
C GLN A 102 -15.02 9.16 9.98
N LYS A 103 -15.11 7.87 10.35
CA LYS A 103 -16.23 6.97 9.97
C LYS A 103 -17.63 7.53 10.29
N TYR A 104 -17.79 8.16 11.44
CA TYR A 104 -19.10 8.65 11.90
C TYR A 104 -19.40 10.10 11.50
N ASP A 105 -18.46 10.74 10.81
CA ASP A 105 -18.67 12.04 10.22
C ASP A 105 -19.05 11.85 8.76
N CYS A 106 -20.32 12.08 8.44
CA CYS A 106 -20.77 12.01 7.05
C CYS A 106 -20.18 13.14 6.20
N LEU A 107 -19.56 14.16 6.82
CA LEU A 107 -18.74 15.14 6.13
C LEU A 107 -17.28 14.68 5.98
N SER A 108 -16.92 13.49 6.40
CA SER A 108 -15.59 12.95 6.14
C SER A 108 -15.56 12.29 4.77
N ILE A 109 -14.79 12.86 3.86
CA ILE A 109 -14.42 12.27 2.57
C ILE A 109 -12.90 12.12 2.51
N PRO A 110 -12.38 11.09 1.79
CA PRO A 110 -10.96 11.02 1.50
C PRO A 110 -10.49 12.31 0.82
N ARG A 111 -9.32 12.81 1.21
CA ARG A 111 -8.79 14.08 0.67
C ARG A 111 -8.06 13.91 -0.65
N HIS A 112 -7.71 12.67 -0.98
CA HIS A 112 -6.88 12.33 -2.11
C HIS A 112 -7.52 11.17 -2.87
N SER A 113 -7.52 11.28 -4.19
CA SER A 113 -8.07 10.24 -5.04
C SER A 113 -7.32 8.94 -4.79
N SER A 114 -8.05 7.87 -4.50
CA SER A 114 -7.50 6.51 -4.46
C SER A 114 -7.66 5.82 -5.81
N TYR A 115 -7.57 6.60 -6.88
CA TYR A 115 -7.69 6.15 -8.26
C TYR A 115 -6.57 6.79 -9.04
N ALA A 116 -5.51 6.04 -9.29
CA ALA A 116 -4.41 6.51 -10.09
C ALA A 116 -4.41 5.76 -11.43
N PHE A 117 -4.70 6.49 -12.50
CA PHE A 117 -4.19 6.19 -13.85
C PHE A 117 -2.66 6.38 -13.94
N ASP A 118 -2.00 6.63 -12.82
CA ASP A 118 -0.62 7.03 -12.78
C ASP A 118 0.27 5.79 -12.82
N TYR A 119 0.83 5.53 -14.00
CA TYR A 119 1.97 4.65 -14.26
C TYR A 119 3.24 5.12 -13.54
N ASP A 120 3.11 5.78 -12.39
CA ASP A 120 4.24 6.30 -11.64
C ASP A 120 4.95 5.12 -10.96
N HIS A 121 5.89 4.55 -11.70
CA HIS A 121 6.80 3.49 -11.25
C HIS A 121 7.59 3.88 -10.00
N TYR A 122 7.48 5.14 -9.55
CA TYR A 122 8.18 5.68 -8.40
C TYR A 122 7.69 5.11 -7.05
N TYR A 123 6.44 4.64 -6.96
CA TYR A 123 5.92 4.09 -5.71
C TYR A 123 6.09 2.57 -5.62
N PRO A 124 6.37 2.02 -4.43
CA PRO A 124 6.50 0.58 -4.23
C PRO A 124 5.13 -0.14 -4.26
N PHE A 125 4.06 0.60 -3.98
CA PHE A 125 2.69 0.10 -4.01
C PHE A 125 2.03 0.39 -5.36
N ARG A 126 1.22 -0.55 -5.86
CA ARG A 126 0.40 -0.40 -7.08
C ARG A 126 -1.08 -0.48 -6.75
N PHE A 127 -1.93 0.22 -7.49
CA PHE A 127 -3.35 -0.09 -7.44
C PHE A 127 -3.61 -1.45 -8.08
N ARG A 128 -4.42 -2.28 -7.43
CA ARG A 128 -4.76 -3.60 -7.98
C ARG A 128 -5.76 -3.40 -9.11
N SER A 129 -5.37 -3.73 -10.34
CA SER A 129 -6.32 -3.82 -11.45
C SER A 129 -7.18 -5.06 -11.25
N ALA A 130 -8.49 -4.86 -11.07
CA ALA A 130 -9.46 -5.94 -11.02
C ALA A 130 -10.23 -6.02 -12.33
N PHE A 131 -10.63 -7.23 -12.72
CA PHE A 131 -11.39 -7.47 -13.95
C PHE A 131 -12.76 -6.78 -13.93
N LEU A 132 -13.33 -6.69 -12.72
CA LEU A 132 -14.55 -5.98 -12.38
C LEU A 132 -14.27 -5.16 -11.11
N SER A 133 -14.35 -3.84 -11.21
CA SER A 133 -14.39 -2.94 -10.06
C SER A 133 -15.43 -1.85 -10.28
N PHE A 134 -15.56 -0.96 -9.31
CA PHE A 134 -16.44 0.19 -9.37
C PHE A 134 -15.72 1.37 -8.73
N THR A 135 -16.18 2.57 -9.02
CA THR A 135 -15.59 3.82 -8.51
C THR A 135 -16.66 4.69 -7.88
N PHE A 136 -16.23 5.47 -6.90
CA PHE A 136 -16.98 6.61 -6.39
C PHE A 136 -16.36 7.88 -6.94
N THR A 137 -17.11 8.60 -7.75
CA THR A 137 -16.73 9.90 -8.27
C THR A 137 -17.51 10.97 -7.50
N LEU A 138 -16.81 11.73 -6.68
CA LEU A 138 -17.39 12.85 -5.96
C LEU A 138 -17.49 14.05 -6.91
N ILE A 139 -18.69 14.60 -7.04
CA ILE A 139 -19.02 15.65 -8.01
C ILE A 139 -19.69 16.82 -7.32
N SER A 140 -19.23 18.03 -7.64
CA SER A 140 -19.87 19.30 -7.30
C SER A 140 -20.54 19.94 -8.51
N CYS A 141 -21.78 20.39 -8.34
CA CYS A 141 -22.55 21.10 -9.36
C CYS A 141 -23.03 22.46 -8.84
N PRO A 142 -23.08 23.51 -9.69
CA PRO A 142 -23.55 24.84 -9.30
C PRO A 142 -25.07 24.89 -9.05
N SER A 143 -25.85 23.97 -9.63
CA SER A 143 -27.30 23.91 -9.53
C SER A 143 -27.79 22.47 -9.29
N PRO A 144 -28.99 22.28 -8.71
CA PRO A 144 -29.49 20.93 -8.45
C PRO A 144 -29.80 20.26 -9.77
N LYS A 145 -29.45 18.97 -9.88
CA LYS A 145 -29.85 18.14 -11.02
C LYS A 145 -31.25 17.58 -10.73
N PRO A 146 -32.30 17.95 -11.50
CA PRO A 146 -33.69 17.57 -11.20
C PRO A 146 -33.97 16.08 -11.42
N SER A 147 -33.23 15.45 -12.33
CA SER A 147 -33.28 14.02 -12.65
C SER A 147 -31.86 13.47 -12.65
N PRO A 148 -31.24 13.29 -11.47
CA PRO A 148 -29.92 12.70 -11.42
C PRO A 148 -30.01 11.25 -11.94
N PRO A 149 -29.03 10.76 -12.72
CA PRO A 149 -28.97 9.36 -13.12
C PRO A 149 -29.07 8.42 -11.91
N PHE A 150 -29.56 7.20 -12.09
CA PHE A 150 -29.83 6.26 -11.00
C PHE A 150 -28.60 5.94 -10.13
N ASN A 151 -27.40 6.07 -10.70
CA ASN A 151 -26.13 5.83 -10.01
C ASN A 151 -25.61 7.05 -9.23
N PHE A 152 -26.44 8.08 -9.01
CA PHE A 152 -26.08 9.28 -8.24
C PHE A 152 -26.67 9.22 -6.83
N VAL A 153 -25.80 9.32 -5.85
CA VAL A 153 -26.14 9.40 -4.44
C VAL A 153 -26.06 10.87 -4.00
N ASN A 154 -27.19 11.42 -3.57
CA ASN A 154 -27.27 12.80 -3.09
C ASN A 154 -26.63 12.91 -1.69
N THR A 155 -25.68 13.84 -1.50
CA THR A 155 -25.01 14.04 -0.20
C THR A 155 -25.65 15.13 0.67
N SER A 156 -26.72 15.77 0.21
CA SER A 156 -27.43 16.85 0.94
C SER A 156 -27.93 16.43 2.32
N SER A 157 -28.32 15.17 2.51
CA SER A 157 -28.73 14.61 3.81
C SER A 157 -27.67 14.81 4.90
N CYS A 158 -26.39 14.90 4.53
CA CYS A 158 -25.29 15.07 5.48
C CYS A 158 -24.95 16.53 5.79
N LYS A 159 -25.48 17.50 5.03
CA LYS A 159 -25.34 18.94 5.34
C LYS A 159 -26.18 19.38 6.56
N ASN A 160 -27.16 18.58 6.97
CA ASN A 160 -27.98 18.83 8.17
C ASN A 160 -27.36 18.30 9.47
N GLY A 161 -26.19 17.63 9.39
CA GLY A 161 -25.42 17.17 10.54
C GLY A 161 -24.49 18.26 11.08
N SER A 162 -24.39 18.36 12.39
CA SER A 162 -23.73 19.44 13.14
C SER A 162 -22.31 19.78 12.65
N ILE A 163 -22.08 21.09 12.55
CA ILE A 163 -20.82 21.82 12.54
C ILE A 163 -19.79 21.11 13.43
N TYR A 164 -18.73 20.50 12.87
CA TYR A 164 -17.35 20.42 13.37
C TYR A 164 -16.54 19.44 12.50
N SER A 165 -16.37 19.72 11.20
CA SER A 165 -15.31 19.08 10.43
C SER A 165 -14.85 19.95 9.25
N PRO A 166 -13.55 20.08 8.95
CA PRO A 166 -13.06 20.96 7.90
C PRO A 166 -13.30 20.43 6.46
N SER A 167 -13.77 19.19 6.31
CA SER A 167 -13.70 18.43 5.05
C SER A 167 -14.79 18.71 4.00
N PHE A 168 -15.83 19.49 4.31
CA PHE A 168 -16.82 19.98 3.31
C PHE A 168 -16.80 21.50 3.10
N ARG A 169 -15.81 22.22 3.64
CA ARG A 169 -15.82 23.71 3.65
C ARG A 169 -15.67 24.39 2.28
N HIS A 170 -15.54 23.63 1.19
CA HIS A 170 -15.37 24.19 -0.17
C HIS A 170 -16.44 23.75 -1.18
N MET A 171 -17.53 23.10 -0.73
CA MET A 171 -18.65 22.78 -1.62
C MET A 171 -19.77 23.85 -1.50
N GLU A 172 -19.52 25.03 -2.05
CA GLU A 172 -20.60 25.91 -2.48
C GLU A 172 -21.35 25.20 -3.62
N GLY A 173 -22.60 24.77 -3.40
CA GLY A 173 -23.42 24.10 -4.42
C GLY A 173 -23.98 22.72 -4.01
N TYR A 174 -24.35 21.94 -5.02
CA TYR A 174 -24.98 20.62 -4.89
C TYR A 174 -23.96 19.51 -5.12
N SER A 175 -23.85 18.60 -4.18
CA SER A 175 -22.81 17.57 -4.15
C SER A 175 -23.42 16.18 -4.28
N TYR A 176 -22.76 15.32 -5.05
CA TYR A 176 -23.22 13.98 -5.39
C TYR A 176 -22.05 13.00 -5.39
N VAL A 177 -22.30 11.75 -5.02
CA VAL A 177 -21.39 10.64 -5.29
C VAL A 177 -21.98 9.87 -6.46
N MET A 178 -21.29 9.89 -7.59
CA MET A 178 -21.61 9.05 -8.74
C MET A 178 -20.90 7.70 -8.57
N VAL A 179 -21.63 6.61 -8.74
CA VAL A 179 -21.09 5.25 -8.73
C VAL A 179 -20.92 4.77 -10.17
N GLY A 180 -19.68 4.49 -10.58
CA GLY A 180 -19.36 4.02 -11.94
C GLY A 180 -18.84 2.58 -11.94
N GLU A 181 -19.16 1.81 -12.99
CA GLU A 181 -18.56 0.48 -13.21
C GLU A 181 -17.26 0.60 -14.00
N VAL A 182 -16.27 -0.21 -13.63
CA VAL A 182 -15.00 -0.30 -14.35
C VAL A 182 -14.80 -1.74 -14.79
N PHE A 183 -14.73 -1.93 -16.11
CA PHE A 183 -14.39 -3.20 -16.74
C PHE A 183 -12.96 -3.11 -17.29
N ALA A 184 -12.26 -4.24 -17.35
CA ALA A 184 -10.90 -4.32 -17.90
C ALA A 184 -10.75 -3.75 -19.33
N THR A 185 -11.85 -3.63 -20.08
CA THR A 185 -11.89 -3.17 -21.48
C THR A 185 -12.57 -1.81 -21.67
N SER A 186 -13.22 -1.26 -20.64
CA SER A 186 -13.94 0.01 -20.69
C SER A 186 -14.16 0.57 -19.29
N SER A 187 -13.81 1.84 -19.11
CA SER A 187 -14.16 2.59 -17.91
C SER A 187 -15.41 3.42 -18.22
N ASP A 188 -16.60 2.89 -17.90
CA ASP A 188 -17.82 3.71 -17.87
C ASP A 188 -17.85 4.47 -16.53
N ILE A 189 -16.90 5.41 -16.42
CA ILE A 189 -17.05 6.52 -15.47
C ILE A 189 -18.24 7.31 -16.04
N GLY A 190 -19.45 7.02 -15.55
CA GLY A 190 -20.70 7.54 -16.11
C GLY A 190 -20.60 9.03 -16.46
N GLU A 191 -21.32 9.45 -17.50
CA GLU A 191 -21.19 10.82 -18.04
C GLU A 191 -21.41 11.87 -16.94
N VAL A 192 -20.33 12.60 -16.62
CA VAL A 192 -20.38 13.72 -15.68
C VAL A 192 -21.26 14.81 -16.29
N PRO A 193 -22.37 15.21 -15.63
CA PRO A 193 -23.29 16.16 -16.21
C PRO A 193 -22.62 17.50 -16.48
N ASP A 194 -23.08 18.19 -17.53
CA ASP A 194 -22.57 19.51 -17.89
C ASP A 194 -22.55 20.47 -16.69
N LEU A 195 -21.48 21.27 -16.64
CA LEU A 195 -21.18 22.28 -15.61
C LEU A 195 -20.86 21.72 -14.22
N CYS A 196 -20.80 20.41 -14.05
CA CYS A 196 -20.32 19.80 -12.81
C CYS A 196 -18.80 19.57 -12.85
N ARG A 197 -18.16 19.62 -11.68
CA ARG A 197 -16.73 19.38 -11.48
C ARG A 197 -16.53 18.08 -10.72
N ILE A 198 -15.58 17.26 -11.18
CA ILE A 198 -15.09 16.12 -10.40
C ILE A 198 -14.14 16.66 -9.32
N ASP A 199 -14.43 16.35 -8.06
CA ASP A 199 -13.58 16.73 -6.93
C ASP A 199 -12.64 15.59 -6.51
N LEU A 200 -13.10 14.34 -6.63
CA LEU A 200 -12.37 13.15 -6.19
C LEU A 200 -12.83 11.92 -6.97
N ILE A 201 -11.92 10.98 -7.23
CA ILE A 201 -12.27 9.61 -7.63
C ILE A 201 -11.69 8.64 -6.61
N TYR A 202 -12.51 7.73 -6.12
CA TYR A 202 -12.14 6.72 -5.13
C TYR A 202 -12.45 5.34 -5.68
N GLU A 203 -11.45 4.46 -5.71
CA GLU A 203 -11.63 3.05 -6.04
C GLU A 203 -11.64 2.21 -4.75
N PRO A 204 -12.76 1.55 -4.43
CA PRO A 204 -12.84 0.61 -3.34
C PRO A 204 -12.07 -0.70 -3.62
N PRO A 205 -11.80 -1.49 -2.56
CA PRO A 205 -11.22 -2.82 -2.68
C PRO A 205 -11.99 -3.71 -3.63
N SER A 206 -11.27 -4.42 -4.50
CA SER A 206 -11.84 -5.40 -5.46
C SER A 206 -12.65 -6.53 -4.80
N SER A 207 -12.41 -6.78 -3.52
CA SER A 207 -13.15 -7.74 -2.69
C SER A 207 -14.56 -7.24 -2.34
N ILE A 208 -14.80 -5.93 -2.41
CA ILE A 208 -16.11 -5.32 -2.26
C ILE A 208 -16.75 -5.23 -3.63
N GLN A 209 -17.93 -5.83 -3.77
CA GLN A 209 -18.79 -5.59 -4.93
C GLN A 209 -20.14 -5.08 -4.43
N PRO A 210 -20.63 -3.96 -4.98
CA PRO A 210 -21.94 -3.45 -4.63
C PRO A 210 -23.00 -4.42 -5.11
N VAL A 211 -23.94 -4.77 -4.22
CA VAL A 211 -25.08 -5.64 -4.56
C VAL A 211 -25.96 -4.99 -5.63
N ASN A 212 -26.07 -3.66 -5.60
CA ASN A 212 -26.78 -2.88 -6.60
C ASN A 212 -26.18 -1.46 -6.74
N ILE A 213 -25.52 -1.20 -7.85
CA ILE A 213 -24.89 0.10 -8.17
C ILE A 213 -25.93 1.20 -8.38
N THR A 214 -27.13 0.82 -8.79
CA THR A 214 -28.19 1.75 -9.19
C THR A 214 -29.01 2.31 -8.03
N ASN A 215 -28.77 1.84 -6.81
CA ASN A 215 -29.53 2.26 -5.64
C ASN A 215 -28.68 2.18 -4.36
N MET A 216 -27.43 2.64 -4.44
CA MET A 216 -26.57 2.70 -3.27
C MET A 216 -26.97 3.87 -2.36
N SER A 217 -27.05 3.60 -1.06
CA SER A 217 -27.31 4.64 -0.07
C SER A 217 -26.02 5.38 0.31
N LEU A 218 -26.16 6.61 0.82
CA LEU A 218 -25.02 7.36 1.31
C LEU A 218 -24.32 6.67 2.50
N ILE A 219 -25.08 5.94 3.32
CA ILE A 219 -24.52 5.17 4.44
C ILE A 219 -23.60 4.06 3.91
N GLU A 220 -24.04 3.32 2.88
CA GLU A 220 -23.20 2.29 2.24
C GLU A 220 -21.94 2.88 1.63
N VAL A 221 -22.03 4.04 0.96
CA VAL A 221 -20.85 4.77 0.46
C VAL A 221 -19.88 5.06 1.61
N HIS A 222 -20.36 5.63 2.73
CA HIS A 222 -19.51 5.95 3.87
C HIS A 222 -18.89 4.72 4.54
N ASP A 223 -19.62 3.61 4.65
CA ASP A 223 -19.09 2.37 5.19
C ASP A 223 -17.97 1.79 4.30
N ILE A 224 -18.10 1.90 2.98
CA ILE A 224 -17.07 1.49 2.03
C ILE A 224 -15.84 2.42 2.11
N LEU A 225 -16.04 3.74 2.20
CA LEU A 225 -14.94 4.69 2.42
C LEU A 225 -14.22 4.42 3.76
N ALA A 226 -14.96 4.08 4.81
CA ALA A 226 -14.43 3.72 6.11
C ALA A 226 -13.66 2.39 6.11
N TYR A 227 -14.05 1.46 5.23
CA TYR A 227 -13.33 0.21 5.02
C TYR A 227 -11.93 0.47 4.40
N GLY A 228 -11.77 1.54 3.63
CA GLY A 228 -10.52 1.93 3.00
C GLY A 228 -10.35 1.34 1.61
N PHE A 229 -9.14 1.45 1.05
CA PHE A 229 -8.76 0.99 -0.29
C PHE A 229 -7.57 0.04 -0.21
N GLU A 230 -7.34 -0.74 -1.26
CA GLU A 230 -6.28 -1.76 -1.33
C GLU A 230 -5.20 -1.35 -2.33
N LEU A 231 -3.94 -1.52 -1.93
CA LEU A 231 -2.79 -1.47 -2.82
C LEU A 231 -2.12 -2.84 -2.87
N SER A 232 -1.65 -3.23 -4.05
CA SER A 232 -0.78 -4.38 -4.26
C SER A 232 0.67 -4.05 -3.89
N TRP A 233 1.33 -5.00 -3.25
CA TRP A 233 2.76 -5.02 -3.00
C TRP A 233 3.44 -6.27 -3.61
N GLU A 234 2.77 -6.92 -4.56
CA GLU A 234 3.24 -8.14 -5.24
C GLU A 234 4.63 -7.97 -5.88
N GLU A 235 4.96 -6.77 -6.39
CA GLU A 235 6.29 -6.46 -6.93
C GLU A 235 7.42 -6.73 -5.92
N ALA A 236 7.17 -6.59 -4.61
CA ALA A 236 8.14 -6.89 -3.57
C ALA A 236 8.56 -8.36 -3.55
N VAL A 237 7.65 -9.27 -3.89
CA VAL A 237 7.89 -10.72 -3.95
C VAL A 237 8.84 -11.02 -5.11
N CYS A 238 8.60 -10.39 -6.26
CA CYS A 238 9.43 -10.53 -7.44
C CYS A 238 10.86 -10.02 -7.22
N ASP A 239 11.03 -8.93 -6.48
CA ASP A 239 12.36 -8.42 -6.12
C ASP A 239 13.07 -9.32 -5.12
N TYR A 240 12.35 -9.82 -4.08
CA TYR A 240 12.93 -10.77 -3.12
C TYR A 240 13.43 -12.05 -3.79
N ALA A 241 12.66 -12.58 -4.75
CA ALA A 241 13.04 -13.74 -5.54
C ALA A 241 14.30 -13.51 -6.37
N LYS A 242 14.54 -12.28 -6.85
CA LYS A 242 15.76 -11.88 -7.57
C LYS A 242 16.96 -11.73 -6.64
N GLU A 243 16.76 -11.16 -5.45
CA GLU A 243 17.82 -10.91 -4.47
C GLU A 243 18.31 -12.21 -3.79
N ASN A 244 17.42 -13.19 -3.59
CA ASN A 244 17.71 -14.44 -2.86
C ASN A 244 17.94 -15.67 -3.76
N GLN A 245 18.27 -15.47 -5.04
CA GLN A 245 18.56 -16.55 -6.01
C GLN A 245 19.67 -17.53 -5.60
N LEU A 246 20.40 -17.27 -4.50
CA LEU A 246 21.44 -18.15 -3.99
C LEU A 246 20.99 -19.13 -2.88
N ASN A 247 19.73 -19.06 -2.38
CA ASN A 247 19.30 -19.88 -1.23
C ASN A 247 17.87 -20.43 -1.25
N LEU A 248 17.14 -20.40 -2.37
CA LEU A 248 15.76 -20.91 -2.42
C LEU A 248 15.58 -21.97 -3.49
N ASP A 249 14.99 -23.09 -3.08
CA ASP A 249 14.56 -24.18 -3.94
C ASP A 249 13.53 -23.62 -4.94
N ASN A 250 13.91 -23.68 -6.22
CA ASN A 250 13.40 -22.89 -7.34
C ASN A 250 11.97 -23.28 -7.79
N THR A 251 11.22 -24.01 -6.97
CA THR A 251 9.97 -24.67 -7.36
C THR A 251 8.71 -24.02 -6.78
N THR A 252 8.75 -23.38 -5.61
CA THR A 252 7.53 -22.82 -4.99
C THR A 252 7.22 -21.38 -5.43
N ILE A 253 8.24 -20.57 -5.74
CA ILE A 253 8.05 -19.15 -6.15
C ILE A 253 7.84 -19.02 -7.67
N ARG A 254 8.29 -20.00 -8.44
CA ARG A 254 8.33 -19.95 -9.92
C ARG A 254 7.04 -20.42 -10.59
N LEU A 255 6.12 -21.04 -9.85
CA LEU A 255 4.96 -21.74 -10.43
C LEU A 255 3.67 -20.91 -10.54
N ASP A 256 3.59 -19.69 -10.00
CA ASP A 256 2.35 -18.89 -10.11
C ASP A 256 2.51 -17.39 -10.47
N TYR A 257 3.74 -16.86 -10.51
CA TYR A 257 3.92 -15.42 -10.68
C TYR A 257 4.75 -15.09 -11.93
N ASN A 258 4.07 -14.56 -12.95
CA ASN A 258 4.72 -13.85 -14.06
C ASN A 258 5.26 -12.52 -13.51
N CYS A 259 6.42 -12.58 -12.86
CA CYS A 259 7.20 -11.38 -12.53
C CYS A 259 7.59 -10.67 -13.82
N HIS A 260 6.72 -9.77 -14.30
CA HIS A 260 6.99 -8.95 -15.47
C HIS A 260 8.29 -8.18 -15.22
N ASP A 261 9.27 -8.39 -16.09
CA ASP A 261 10.54 -7.68 -16.06
C ASP A 261 10.28 -6.20 -16.35
N THR A 262 10.29 -5.34 -15.33
CA THR A 262 10.18 -3.88 -15.48
C THR A 262 11.43 -3.24 -16.11
N ARG A 263 12.30 -4.04 -16.74
CA ARG A 263 13.51 -3.59 -17.46
C ARG A 263 13.29 -3.36 -18.95
N ILE A 264 12.12 -2.89 -19.39
CA ILE A 264 11.95 -2.37 -20.77
C ILE A 264 11.41 -0.93 -20.76
N ARG A 265 12.35 0.02 -20.61
CA ARG A 265 12.39 1.24 -21.42
C ARG A 265 13.79 1.89 -21.39
N SER A 266 14.81 1.16 -21.85
CA SER A 266 16.03 1.78 -22.37
C SER A 266 16.48 1.22 -23.73
N THR A 267 15.71 0.34 -24.37
CA THR A 267 16.08 -0.29 -25.66
C THR A 267 15.19 0.16 -26.83
N LEU A 268 14.68 1.39 -26.79
CA LEU A 268 13.99 2.02 -27.93
C LEU A 268 14.57 3.39 -28.30
N LEU A 269 15.89 3.56 -28.14
CA LEU A 269 16.64 4.70 -28.70
C LEU A 269 17.88 4.29 -29.50
N SER A 270 18.01 3.00 -29.89
CA SER A 270 19.14 2.52 -30.70
C SER A 270 18.77 1.99 -32.09
N LEU A 271 17.53 2.16 -32.58
CA LEU A 271 17.14 1.76 -33.94
C LEU A 271 16.66 2.91 -34.83
N SER A 272 17.05 4.15 -34.50
CA SER A 272 16.88 5.32 -35.37
C SER A 272 18.23 5.94 -35.73
N LYS A 273 19.15 5.14 -36.28
CA LYS A 273 20.32 5.65 -37.01
C LYS A 273 20.68 4.73 -38.19
N SER A 274 20.00 4.96 -39.32
CA SER A 274 20.49 4.90 -40.73
C SER A 274 21.07 3.56 -41.29
N PRO A 275 21.33 3.42 -42.61
CA PRO A 275 20.51 3.70 -43.81
C PRO A 275 20.57 2.56 -44.87
N HIS A 276 19.77 2.68 -45.95
CA HIS A 276 19.93 2.04 -47.28
C HIS A 276 19.98 0.50 -47.43
N LEU A 277 19.12 -0.09 -48.27
CA LEU A 277 19.37 -0.36 -49.70
C LEU A 277 18.23 -1.18 -50.36
N ASN A 278 17.85 -0.74 -51.56
CA ASN A 278 17.20 -1.39 -52.71
C ASN A 278 17.30 -2.93 -52.72
N VAL A 279 16.27 -3.68 -53.15
CA VAL A 279 15.73 -3.84 -54.52
C VAL A 279 14.30 -4.36 -54.44
#